data_AF-A0A5K0XFA4-F1
#
_entry.id   AF-A0A5K0XFA4-F1
#
_cell.length_a   1.000
_cell.length_b   1.000
_cell.length_c   1.000
_cell.angle_alpha   90.00
_cell.angle_beta   90.00
_cell.angle_gamma   90.00
#
_symmetry.space_group_name_H-M   'P 1'
#
loop_
_entity.id
_entity.type
_entity.pdbx_description
1 polymer ?
#
loop_
_entity_poly.entity_id
_entity_poly.type
_entity_poly.pdbx_seq_one_letter_code
_entity_poly.pdbx_strand_id
1 'polypeptide(L)' 'DFGHKVRLATHANFKAFVESADIDFYPLGGDARVLAG' A
#
# COMPACT_ATOMS: atom_id res chain seq x y z
N ASP A 1 -26.21 4.57 3.54
CA ASP A 1 -25.01 4.02 2.91
C ASP A 1 -24.13 5.10 2.30
N PHE A 2 -23.29 5.73 3.12
CA PHE A 2 -22.19 6.57 2.64
C PHE A 2 -20.96 6.18 3.46
N GLY A 3 -20.17 5.25 2.91
CA GLY A 3 -18.92 4.80 3.51
C GLY A 3 -17.76 5.06 2.55
N HIS A 4 -16.61 5.43 3.09
CA HIS A 4 -15.39 5.57 2.30
C HIS A 4 -14.63 4.25 2.30
N LYS A 5 -14.27 3.75 1.12
CA LYS A 5 -13.27 2.68 1.00
C LYS A 5 -11.88 3.30 1.02
N VAL A 6 -11.17 3.13 2.12
CA VAL A 6 -9.79 3.62 2.29
C VAL A 6 -8.82 2.50 1.95
N ARG A 7 -7.77 2.83 1.20
CA ARG A 7 -6.65 1.93 0.88
C ARG A 7 -5.35 2.71 1.02
N LEU A 8 -4.29 2.07 1.53
CA LEU A 8 -2.98 2.69 1.71
C LEU A 8 -2.08 2.37 0.52
N ALA A 9 -1.60 3.41 -0.15
CA ALA A 9 -0.71 3.29 -1.29
C ALA A 9 0.76 3.35 -0.86
N THR A 10 1.53 2.29 -1.12
CA THR A 10 2.97 2.23 -0.85
C THR A 10 3.67 1.23 -1.78
N HIS A 11 4.99 1.10 -1.66
CA HIS A 11 5.77 0.11 -2.39
C HIS A 11 5.45 -1.32 -1.91
N ALA A 12 5.57 -2.29 -2.82
CA ALA A 12 5.24 -3.70 -2.58
C ALA A 12 5.99 -4.34 -1.39
N ASN A 13 7.19 -3.83 -1.08
CA ASN A 13 8.02 -4.31 0.04
C ASN A 13 7.34 -4.16 1.41
N PHE A 14 6.37 -3.26 1.53
CA PHE A 14 5.62 -3.02 2.76
C PHE A 14 4.24 -3.68 2.79
N LYS A 15 3.87 -4.46 1.77
CA LYS A 15 2.54 -5.10 1.67
C LYS A 15 2.17 -5.86 2.94
N ALA A 16 3.04 -6.75 3.41
CA ALA A 16 2.79 -7.57 4.59
C ALA A 16 2.61 -6.72 5.87
N PHE A 17 3.35 -5.62 5.98
CA PHE A 17 3.20 -4.67 7.08
C PHE A 17 1.83 -3.97 7.04
N VAL A 18 1.39 -3.50 5.87
CA VAL A 18 0.07 -2.87 5.68
C VAL A 18 -1.07 -3.85 5.99
N GLU A 19 -0.99 -5.07 5.46
CA GLU A 19 -2.02 -6.10 5.69
C GLU A 19 -2.05 -6.54 7.17
N SER A 20 -0.90 -6.59 7.86
CA SER A 20 -0.86 -6.91 9.30
C SER A 20 -1.54 -5.86 10.19
N ALA A 21 -1.73 -4.64 9.69
CA ALA A 21 -2.44 -3.56 10.36
C ALA A 21 -3.95 -3.53 10.02
N ASP A 22 -4.46 -4.54 9.31
CA ASP A 22 -5.86 -4.63 8.84
C ASP A 22 -6.26 -3.46 7.90
N ILE A 23 -5.31 -3.03 7.05
CA ILE A 23 -5.50 -1.95 6.07
C ILE A 23 -5.41 -2.53 4.64
N ASP A 24 -6.33 -2.13 3.76
CA ASP A 24 -6.29 -2.48 2.34
C ASP A 24 -5.05 -1.90 1.64
N PHE A 25 -4.24 -2.74 1.01
CA PHE A 25 -3.05 -2.33 0.28
C PHE A 25 -3.37 -1.90 -1.17
N TYR A 26 -2.71 -0.83 -1.65
CA TYR A 26 -2.69 -0.41 -3.05
C TYR A 26 -1.25 -0.24 -3.55
N PRO A 27 -0.79 -1.01 -4.55
CA PRO A 27 0.61 -0.93 -4.99
C PRO A 27 0.87 0.37 -5.75
N LEU A 28 1.84 1.15 -5.27
CA LEU A 28 2.53 2.13 -6.11
C LEU A 28 3.49 1.30 -6.99
N GLY A 29 3.19 1.21 -8.29
CA GLY A 29 3.96 0.36 -9.20
C GLY A 29 5.45 0.69 -9.17
N GLY A 30 6.29 -0.35 -9.27
CA GLY A 30 7.75 -0.26 -9.29
C GLY A 30 8.42 -0.73 -7.99
N ASP A 31 9.72 -0.99 -8.06
CA ASP A 31 10.54 -1.36 -6.91
C ASP A 31 10.91 -0.08 -6.15
N ALA A 32 10.70 -0.06 -4.82
CA ALA A 32 11.09 1.05 -3.96
C ALA A 32 12.57 1.44 -4.13
N ARG A 33 13.45 0.47 -4.39
CA ARG A 33 14.88 0.73 -4.62
C ARG A 33 15.16 1.40 -5.96
N VAL A 34 14.29 1.23 -6.95
CA VAL A 34 14.42 1.81 -8.28
C VAL A 34 13.76 3.19 -8.33
N LEU A 35 12.72 3.42 -7.54
CA LEU A 35 11.93 4.66 -7.56
C LEU A 35 12.24 5.65 -6.43
N ALA A 36 13.00 5.25 -5.40
CA ALA A 36 13.47 6.15 -4.34
C ALA A 36 14.79 6.87 -4.69
N GLY A 37 15.11 6.98 -6.00
CA GLY A 37 16.23 7.76 -6.52
C GLY A 37 15.89 9.24 -6.63
#